data_AF-A0A9D2TGI8-F1
#
_entry.id   AF-A0A9D2TGI8-F1
#
_cell.length_a   1.000
_cell.length_b   1.000
_cell.length_c   1.000
_cell.angle_alpha   90.00
_cell.angle_beta   90.00
_cell.angle_gamma   90.00
#
_symmetry.space_group_name_H-M   'P 1'
#
loop_
_entity.id
_entity.type
_entity.pdbx_description
1 polymer ?
#
loop_
_entity_poly.entity_id
_entity_poly.type
_entity_poly.pdbx_seq_one_letter_code
_entity_poly.pdbx_strand_id
1 'polypeptide(L)' 'MSSDTTIQLENLVEQARGGNQQAFEALYQQTYRLVYFHAKSITKNEEEALDLVQDAYLAAYNGLNRLKDSRNFRK' A
#
# COMPACT_ATOMS: atom_id res chain seq x y z
N MET A 1 13.37 -13.35 -14.53
CA MET A 1 12.66 -13.66 -13.28
C MET A 1 12.02 -12.42 -12.65
N SER A 2 11.57 -11.44 -13.44
CA SER A 2 11.10 -10.13 -12.92
C SER A 2 9.64 -9.83 -13.27
N SER A 3 9.03 -10.61 -14.16
CA SER A 3 7.65 -10.42 -14.61
C SER A 3 6.63 -11.02 -13.64
N ASP A 4 6.93 -12.18 -13.06
CA ASP A 4 6.01 -12.89 -12.17
C ASP A 4 5.69 -12.08 -10.90
N THR A 5 6.68 -11.44 -10.27
CA THR A 5 6.49 -10.65 -9.05
C THR A 5 5.64 -9.41 -9.29
N THR A 6 5.80 -8.75 -10.45
CA THR A 6 5.01 -7.58 -10.83
C THR A 6 3.54 -7.96 -11.04
N ILE A 7 3.30 -9.05 -11.78
CA ILE A 7 1.95 -9.60 -12.00
C ILE A 7 1.31 -10.02 -10.67
N GLN A 8 2.10 -10.56 -9.74
CA GLN A 8 1.62 -10.96 -8.42
C GLN A 8 1.19 -9.76 -7.57
N LEU A 9 1.97 -8.67 -7.58
CA LEU A 9 1.65 -7.44 -6.85
C LEU A 9 0.38 -6.78 -7.41
N GLU A 10 0.26 -6.69 -8.74
CA GLU A 10 -0.94 -6.15 -9.40
C GLU A 10 -2.20 -6.96 -9.02
N ASN A 11 -2.11 -8.29 -9.00
CA ASN A 11 -3.21 -9.15 -8.56
C ASN A 11 -3.57 -8.93 -7.08
N LEU A 12 -2.57 -8.73 -6.20
CA LEU A 12 -2.81 -8.42 -4.79
C LEU A 12 -3.48 -7.06 -4.62
N VAL A 13 -3.10 -6.06 -5.41
CA VAL A 13 -3.74 -4.75 -5.42
C VAL A 13 -5.21 -4.88 -5.81
N GLU A 14 -5.52 -5.58 -6.91
CA GLU A 14 -6.91 -5.73 -7.37
C GLU A 14 -7.78 -6.50 -6.36
N GLN A 15 -7.23 -7.54 -5.73
CA GLN A 15 -7.93 -8.25 -4.66
C GLN A 15 -8.14 -7.36 -3.42
N ALA A 16 -7.13 -6.57 -3.03
CA ALA A 16 -7.24 -5.63 -1.90
C ALA A 16 -8.29 -4.54 -2.18
N ARG A 17 -8.41 -4.06 -3.44
CA ARG A 17 -9.50 -3.16 -3.88
C ARG A 17 -10.88 -3.79 -3.73
N GLY A 18 -10.97 -5.11 -3.94
CA GLY A 18 -12.18 -5.90 -3.69
C GLY A 18 -12.56 -6.03 -2.22
N GLY A 19 -11.73 -5.52 -1.29
CA GLY A 19 -11.90 -5.66 0.15
C GLY A 19 -11.26 -6.93 0.72
N ASN A 20 -10.42 -7.63 -0.06
CA ASN A 20 -9.68 -8.79 0.43
C ASN A 20 -8.55 -8.36 1.38
N GLN A 21 -8.81 -8.48 2.68
CA GLN A 21 -7.85 -8.14 3.72
C GLN A 21 -6.56 -8.96 3.65
N GLN A 22 -6.64 -10.24 3.27
CA GLN A 22 -5.45 -11.10 3.14
C GLN A 22 -4.55 -10.65 1.98
N ALA A 23 -5.15 -10.15 0.90
CA ALA A 23 -4.39 -9.61 -0.21
C ALA A 23 -3.67 -8.30 0.17
N PHE A 24 -4.33 -7.45 0.98
CA PHE A 24 -3.71 -6.25 1.51
C PHE A 24 -2.55 -6.58 2.47
N GLU A 25 -2.72 -7.58 3.34
CA GLU A 25 -1.67 -8.05 4.24
C GLU A 25 -0.46 -8.60 3.48
N ALA A 26 -0.68 -9.39 2.42
CA ALA A 26 0.39 -9.88 1.57
C ALA A 26 1.15 -8.73 0.87
N LEU A 27 0.41 -7.72 0.39
CA LEU A 27 1.00 -6.52 -0.21
C LEU A 27 1.84 -5.74 0.80
N TYR A 28 1.33 -5.59 2.04
CA TYR A 28 2.08 -4.99 3.14
C TYR A 28 3.39 -5.74 3.39
N GLN A 29 3.35 -7.06 3.59
CA GLN A 29 4.55 -7.86 3.88
C GLN A 29 5.61 -7.77 2.77
N GLN A 30 5.19 -7.74 1.50
CA GLN A 30 6.11 -7.65 0.37
C GLN A 30 6.75 -6.26 0.21
N THR A 31 6.05 -5.20 0.60
CA THR A 31 6.48 -3.81 0.34
C THR A 31 7.04 -3.12 1.58
N TYR A 32 6.73 -3.59 2.79
CA TYR A 32 7.04 -2.95 4.07
C TYR A 32 8.49 -2.54 4.19
N ARG A 33 9.42 -3.47 3.89
CA ARG A 33 10.85 -3.21 4.02
C ARG A 33 11.30 -2.03 3.15
N LEU A 34 10.83 -1.97 1.90
CA LEU A 34 11.18 -0.89 0.98
C LEU A 34 10.61 0.45 1.46
N VAL A 35 9.33 0.45 1.83
CA VAL A 35 8.63 1.66 2.31
C VAL A 35 9.27 2.17 3.59
N TYR A 36 9.61 1.29 4.54
CA TYR A 36 10.31 1.63 5.77
C TYR A 36 11.68 2.26 5.52
N PHE A 37 12.52 1.67 4.68
CA PHE A 37 13.82 2.27 4.39
C PHE A 37 13.72 3.61 3.69
N HIS A 38 12.71 3.77 2.83
CA HIS A 38 12.44 5.05 2.19
C HIS A 38 11.99 6.09 3.22
N ALA A 39 11.04 5.76 4.08
CA ALA A 39 10.58 6.61 5.19
C ALA A 39 11.75 7.02 6.11
N LYS A 40 12.55 6.05 6.56
CA LYS A 40 13.75 6.29 7.38
C LYS A 40 14.77 7.17 6.69
N SER A 41 14.87 7.10 5.36
CA SER A 41 15.78 7.96 4.60
C SER A 41 15.35 9.43 4.61
N ILE A 42 14.05 9.69 4.76
CA ILE A 42 13.43 11.02 4.80
C ILE A 42 13.44 11.56 6.23
N THR A 43 12.91 10.80 7.19
CA THR A 43 12.73 11.24 8.59
C THR A 43 14.05 11.25 9.37
N LYS A 44 15.01 10.39 8.98
CA LYS A 44 16.24 10.11 9.75
C LYS A 44 15.99 9.65 11.21
N ASN A 45 14.74 9.37 11.55
CA ASN A 45 14.28 8.91 12.85
C ASN A 45 13.44 7.64 12.66
N GLU A 46 13.66 6.64 13.51
CA GLU A 46 12.98 5.36 13.41
C GLU A 46 11.49 5.43 13.79
N GLU A 47 11.14 6.14 14.86
CA GLU A 47 9.75 6.28 15.31
C GLU A 47 8.92 7.03 14.26
N GLU A 48 9.43 8.17 13.79
CA GLU A 48 8.77 8.93 12.72
C GLU A 48 8.66 8.14 11.40
N ALA A 49 9.64 7.27 11.12
CA ALA A 49 9.57 6.40 9.95
C ALA A 49 8.45 5.36 10.08
N LEU A 50 8.29 4.77 11.27
CA LEU A 50 7.22 3.81 11.53
C LEU A 50 5.84 4.47 11.45
N ASP A 51 5.69 5.66 12.02
CA ASP A 51 4.44 6.44 11.92
C ASP A 51 4.10 6.78 10.46
N LEU A 52 5.08 7.26 9.68
CA LEU A 52 4.89 7.57 8.27
C LEU A 52 4.52 6.33 7.43
N VAL A 53 5.14 5.18 7.72
CA VAL A 53 4.79 3.90 7.08
C VAL A 53 3.34 3.52 7.40
N GLN A 54 2.95 3.63 8.67
CA GLN A 54 1.60 3.31 9.11
C GLN A 54 0.57 4.21 8.40
N ASP A 55 0.80 5.52 8.36
CA ASP A 55 -0.04 6.49 7.67
C ASP A 55 -0.15 6.21 6.16
N ALA A 56 0.96 5.85 5.52
CA ALA A 56 0.97 5.52 4.10
C ALA A 56 0.08 4.29 3.80
N TYR A 57 0.17 3.24 4.62
CA TYR A 57 -0.68 2.05 4.44
C TYR A 57 -2.14 2.31 4.80
N LEU A 58 -2.44 3.11 5.83
CA LEU A 58 -3.81 3.52 6.15
C LEU A 58 -4.42 4.35 5.01
N ALA A 59 -3.65 5.29 4.44
CA ALA A 59 -4.06 6.07 3.28
C ALA A 59 -4.31 5.18 2.06
N ALA A 60 -3.42 4.22 1.79
CA ALA A 60 -3.61 3.23 0.73
C ALA A 60 -4.87 2.39 0.95
N TYR A 61 -5.06 1.83 2.14
CA TYR A 61 -6.24 1.02 2.49
C TYR A 61 -7.55 1.82 2.33
N ASN A 62 -7.58 3.05 2.83
CA ASN A 62 -8.72 3.94 2.71
C ASN A 62 -8.97 4.37 1.26
N GLY A 63 -7.91 4.62 0.49
CA GLY A 63 -7.97 4.95 -0.93
C GLY A 63 -8.51 3.80 -1.78
N LEU A 64 -8.05 2.57 -1.52
CA LEU A 64 -8.54 1.35 -2.18
C LEU A 64 -10.02 1.11 -1.89
N ASN A 65 -10.49 1.38 -0.66
CA ASN A 65 -11.91 1.32 -0.31
C ASN A 65 -12.73 2.48 -0.92
N ARG A 66 -12.16 3.68 -1.05
CA ARG A 66 -12.81 4.85 -1.70
C ARG A 66 -12.90 4.73 -3.23
N LEU A 67 -12.02 3.96 -3.85
CA LEU A 67 -12.06 3.67 -5.30
C LEU A 67 -13.32 2.88 -5.75
N LYS A 68 -14.23 2.54 -4.83
CA LYS A 68 -15.59 2.07 -5.17
C LYS A 68 -16.48 3.12 -5.82
N ASP A 69 -16.10 4.40 -5.81
CA ASP A 69 -16.88 5.45 -6.45
C ASP A 69 -16.10 6.14 -7.58
N SER A 70 -16.04 5.48 -8.74
CA SER A 70 -15.59 6.05 -10.02
C SER A 70 -16.43 7.24 -10.51
N ARG A 71 -17.24 7.88 -9.65
CA ARG A 71 -18.21 8.93 -10.03
C ARG A 71 -18.01 10.29 -9.36
N ASN A 72 -17.08 10.47 -8.43
CA ASN A 72 -16.93 11.76 -7.75
C ASN A 72 -15.72 12.62 -8.17
N PHE A 73 -15.12 12.36 -9.34
CA PHE A 73 -14.19 13.31 -9.97
C PHE A 73 -14.88 14.39 -10.82
N ARG A 74 -16.02 14.93 -10.36
CA ARG A 74 -16.60 16.18 -10.88
C ARG A 74 -17.29 16.96 -9.76
N LYS A 75 -16.63 18.02 -9.29
CA LYS A 75 -17.22 19.36 -9.34
C LYS A 75 -16.14 20.43 -9.35
#